data_AF-A0A0Q7T324-F1
#
_entry.id   AF-A0A0Q7T324-F1
#
_cell.length_a   1.000
_cell.length_b   1.000
_cell.length_c   1.000
_cell.angle_alpha   90.00
_cell.angle_beta   90.00
_cell.angle_gamma   90.00
#
_symmetry.space_group_name_H-M   'P 1'
#
loop_
_entity.id
_entity.type
_entity.pdbx_description
1 polymer ?
#
loop_
_entity_poly.entity_id
_entity_poly.type
_entity_poly.pdbx_seq_one_letter_code
_entity_poly.pdbx_strand_id
1 'polypeptide(L)'
;MTPPPAASRLDRISFQDWLLAAIGGLFTLGGLLIMRRDFNTGIATLVFFGLCFAHAVRVILRKRRALKQMALTATVAGGVPLRQSRLRMALLGGAILAVGATQAVFGGHAQALLQGIGWLLVAVGAATLLAVAAGLLANDHIQFDPAGITFAQRGGKARVPWDAVTRLARGEISSNPMVLVAVDAKAVVAEPAAYRPRLLTQMARSRGGMGADFVLMSEAYGIDAPVLLAALERYVTQPSARSELARPPKLPG
;
A
#
# COMPACT_ATOMS: atom_id res chain seq x y z
N MET A 1 9.15 30.72 2.02
CA MET A 1 7.96 29.84 1.98
C MET A 1 7.70 29.48 0.53
N THR A 2 8.00 28.25 0.12
CA THR A 2 7.60 27.74 -1.20
C THR A 2 6.06 27.68 -1.25
N PRO A 3 5.43 28.08 -2.37
CA PRO A 3 3.98 27.94 -2.51
C PRO A 3 3.60 26.46 -2.30
N PRO A 4 2.45 26.16 -1.68
CA PRO A 4 2.01 24.79 -1.49
C PRO A 4 2.02 24.11 -2.86
N PRO A 5 2.63 22.91 -2.99
CA PRO A 5 2.65 22.20 -4.26
C PRO A 5 1.21 22.05 -4.74
N ALA A 6 0.91 22.60 -5.92
CA ALA A 6 -0.43 22.56 -6.50
C ALA A 6 -0.99 21.15 -6.35
N ALA A 7 -2.21 21.03 -5.79
CA ALA A 7 -2.83 19.74 -5.48
C ALA A 7 -2.67 18.79 -6.67
N SER A 8 -1.81 17.78 -6.51
CA SER A 8 -1.45 16.88 -7.60
C SER A 8 -2.72 16.18 -8.09
N ARG A 9 -2.79 15.84 -9.38
CA ARG A 9 -3.96 15.09 -9.92
C ARG A 9 -4.26 13.82 -9.09
N LEU A 10 -3.25 13.26 -8.42
CA LEU A 10 -3.34 12.07 -7.56
C LEU A 10 -4.26 12.30 -6.33
N ASP A 11 -4.31 13.52 -5.81
CA ASP A 11 -5.05 13.80 -4.56
C ASP A 11 -6.50 14.23 -4.83
N ARG A 12 -6.84 14.51 -6.09
CA ARG A 12 -8.19 14.94 -6.46
C ARG A 12 -9.13 13.75 -6.50
N ILE A 13 -10.25 13.90 -5.81
CA ILE A 13 -11.37 12.97 -5.95
C ILE A 13 -11.94 13.19 -7.34
N SER A 14 -11.83 12.17 -8.18
CA SER A 14 -12.28 12.21 -9.56
C SER A 14 -13.78 11.91 -9.65
N PHE A 15 -14.40 12.28 -10.77
CA PHE A 15 -15.75 11.84 -11.10
C PHE A 15 -15.86 10.31 -11.13
N GLN A 16 -14.80 9.63 -11.59
CA GLN A 16 -14.73 8.17 -11.62
C GLN A 16 -14.84 7.55 -10.23
N ASP A 17 -14.20 8.14 -9.21
CA ASP A 17 -14.28 7.64 -7.83
C ASP A 17 -15.73 7.69 -7.31
N TRP A 18 -16.43 8.80 -7.56
CA TRP A 18 -17.84 8.96 -7.20
C TRP A 18 -18.76 8.04 -7.98
N LEU A 19 -18.52 7.89 -9.28
CA LEU A 19 -19.29 7.00 -10.14
C LEU A 19 -19.17 5.55 -9.68
N LEU A 20 -17.96 5.07 -9.38
CA LEU A 20 -17.73 3.72 -8.87
C LEU A 20 -18.42 3.50 -7.52
N ALA A 21 -18.38 4.49 -6.63
CA ALA A 21 -19.11 4.43 -5.36
C ALA A 21 -20.64 4.40 -5.58
N ALA A 22 -21.18 5.21 -6.49
CA ALA A 22 -22.61 5.23 -6.78
C ALA A 22 -23.08 3.91 -7.40
N ILE A 23 -22.36 3.37 -8.39
CA ILE A 23 -22.64 2.09 -9.02
C ILE A 23 -22.57 0.96 -7.98
N GLY A 24 -21.47 0.90 -7.22
CA GLY A 24 -21.31 -0.10 -6.16
C GLY A 24 -22.43 -0.03 -5.13
N GLY A 25 -22.84 1.18 -4.71
CA GLY A 25 -23.94 1.39 -3.78
C GLY A 25 -25.28 0.91 -4.35
N LEU A 26 -25.59 1.22 -5.61
CA LEU A 26 -26.82 0.79 -6.29
C LEU A 26 -26.90 -0.74 -6.35
N PHE A 27 -25.83 -1.43 -6.76
CA PHE A 27 -25.82 -2.89 -6.82
C PHE A 27 -25.86 -3.55 -5.43
N THR A 28 -25.25 -2.92 -4.43
CA THR A 28 -25.34 -3.37 -3.03
C THR A 28 -26.80 -3.32 -2.56
N LEU A 29 -27.51 -2.21 -2.81
CA LEU A 29 -28.94 -2.07 -2.50
C LEU A 29 -29.80 -3.05 -3.32
N GLY A 30 -29.47 -3.23 -4.59
CA GLY A 30 -30.11 -4.22 -5.47
C GLY A 30 -29.97 -5.64 -4.92
N GLY A 31 -28.79 -6.03 -4.44
CA GLY A 31 -28.55 -7.31 -3.79
C GLY A 31 -29.45 -7.53 -2.57
N LEU A 32 -29.64 -6.51 -1.73
CA LEU A 32 -30.58 -6.57 -0.58
C LEU A 32 -32.03 -6.78 -1.02
N LEU A 33 -32.45 -6.16 -2.12
CA LEU A 33 -33.79 -6.34 -2.66
C LEU A 33 -33.98 -7.72 -3.30
N ILE A 34 -33.01 -8.20 -4.07
CA ILE A 34 -33.02 -9.53 -4.70
C ILE A 34 -33.08 -10.62 -3.65
N MET A 35 -32.37 -10.45 -2.52
CA MET A 35 -32.34 -11.42 -1.41
C MET A 35 -33.74 -11.77 -0.86
N ARG A 36 -34.74 -10.90 -1.06
CA ARG A 36 -36.14 -11.18 -0.69
C ARG A 36 -36.83 -12.21 -1.59
N ARG A 37 -36.37 -12.38 -2.82
CA ARG A 37 -36.93 -13.32 -3.82
C ARG A 37 -36.03 -14.53 -4.03
N ASP A 38 -34.73 -14.29 -4.11
CA ASP A 38 -33.69 -15.31 -4.26
C ASP A 38 -32.53 -14.96 -3.34
N PHE A 39 -32.47 -15.66 -2.22
CA PHE A 39 -31.45 -15.46 -1.20
C PHE A 39 -30.04 -15.70 -1.75
N ASN A 40 -29.85 -16.72 -2.59
CA ASN A 40 -28.54 -17.15 -3.09
C ASN A 40 -27.94 -16.08 -4.02
N THR A 41 -28.74 -15.63 -5.00
CA THR A 41 -28.32 -14.56 -5.91
C THR A 41 -28.14 -13.24 -5.15
N GLY A 42 -29.03 -12.95 -4.20
CA GLY A 42 -28.98 -11.75 -3.37
C GLY A 42 -27.70 -11.64 -2.55
N ILE A 43 -27.33 -12.70 -1.82
CA ILE A 43 -26.14 -12.69 -0.95
C ILE A 43 -24.85 -12.64 -1.75
N ALA A 44 -24.75 -13.36 -2.87
CA ALA A 44 -23.58 -13.32 -3.74
C ALA A 44 -23.36 -11.92 -4.33
N THR A 45 -24.45 -11.29 -4.81
CA THR A 45 -24.45 -9.91 -5.30
C THR A 45 -24.05 -8.93 -4.20
N LEU A 46 -24.63 -9.07 -3.00
CA LEU A 46 -24.38 -8.20 -1.87
C LEU A 46 -22.91 -8.23 -1.44
N VAL A 47 -22.32 -9.42 -1.31
CA VAL A 47 -20.93 -9.56 -0.85
C VAL A 47 -19.96 -9.00 -1.87
N PHE A 48 -20.14 -9.32 -3.16
CA PHE A 48 -19.26 -8.83 -4.22
C PHE A 48 -19.35 -7.30 -4.37
N PHE A 49 -20.54 -6.77 -4.63
CA PHE A 49 -20.71 -5.34 -4.86
C PHE A 49 -20.58 -4.51 -3.59
N GLY A 50 -20.93 -5.07 -2.43
CA GLY A 50 -20.71 -4.45 -1.12
C GLY A 50 -19.22 -4.24 -0.84
N LEU A 51 -18.37 -5.21 -1.17
CA LEU A 51 -16.92 -5.05 -1.04
C LEU A 51 -16.37 -4.00 -2.02
N CYS A 52 -16.83 -4.01 -3.27
CA CYS A 52 -16.46 -2.99 -4.25
C CYS A 52 -16.89 -1.57 -3.80
N PHE A 53 -18.11 -1.44 -3.27
CA PHE A 53 -18.61 -0.18 -2.72
C PHE A 53 -17.77 0.29 -1.54
N ALA A 54 -17.51 -0.59 -0.58
CA ALA A 54 -16.67 -0.28 0.58
C ALA A 54 -15.25 0.15 0.16
N HIS A 55 -14.68 -0.50 -0.86
CA HIS A 55 -13.39 -0.10 -1.42
C HIS A 55 -13.43 1.30 -2.06
N ALA A 56 -14.44 1.59 -2.90
CA ALA A 56 -14.60 2.90 -3.54
C ALA A 56 -14.77 4.02 -2.51
N VAL A 57 -15.62 3.81 -1.49
CA VAL A 57 -15.79 4.77 -0.37
C VAL A 57 -14.48 4.97 0.38
N ARG A 58 -13.74 3.90 0.66
CA ARG A 58 -12.42 4.00 1.31
C ARG A 58 -11.43 4.83 0.49
N VAL A 59 -11.39 4.67 -0.84
CA VAL A 59 -10.54 5.48 -1.73
C VAL A 59 -10.90 6.96 -1.64
N ILE A 60 -12.19 7.30 -1.69
CA ILE A 60 -12.67 8.69 -1.53
C ILE A 60 -12.26 9.26 -0.18
N LEU A 61 -12.50 8.52 0.91
CA LEU A 61 -12.12 8.94 2.26
C LEU A 61 -10.62 9.14 2.40
N ARG A 62 -9.81 8.26 1.80
CA ARG A 62 -8.35 8.41 1.78
C ARG A 62 -7.94 9.68 1.04
N LYS A 63 -8.43 9.91 -0.18
CA LYS A 63 -8.10 11.12 -0.95
C LYS A 63 -8.47 12.39 -0.18
N ARG A 64 -9.61 12.40 0.51
CA ARG A 64 -10.01 13.49 1.43
C ARG A 64 -9.01 13.69 2.57
N ARG A 65 -8.54 12.62 3.21
CA ARG A 65 -7.52 12.73 4.28
C ARG A 65 -6.19 13.23 3.75
N ALA A 66 -5.75 12.70 2.60
CA ALA A 66 -4.50 13.11 1.96
C ALA A 66 -4.48 14.62 1.65
N LEU A 67 -5.59 15.16 1.11
CA LEU A 67 -5.75 16.60 0.87
C LEU A 67 -5.57 17.44 2.14
N LYS A 68 -6.09 16.98 3.28
CA LYS A 68 -5.94 17.69 4.57
C LYS A 68 -4.49 17.67 5.08
N GLN A 69 -3.71 16.65 4.72
CA GLN A 69 -2.34 16.48 5.20
C GLN A 69 -1.28 17.14 4.32
N MET A 70 -1.63 17.63 3.12
CA MET A 70 -0.66 18.27 2.20
C MET A 70 0.02 19.52 2.79
N ALA A 71 -0.59 20.15 3.80
CA ALA A 71 -0.05 21.36 4.45
C ALA A 71 0.79 21.07 5.71
N LEU A 72 0.95 19.81 6.11
CA LEU A 72 1.63 19.47 7.37
C LEU A 72 3.08 19.08 7.12
N THR A 73 4.00 19.68 7.88
CA THR A 73 5.37 19.18 7.99
C THR A 73 5.37 17.88 8.77
N ALA A 74 5.88 16.81 8.18
CA ALA A 74 5.96 15.50 8.82
C ALA A 74 7.32 15.29 9.48
N THR A 75 7.31 14.83 10.74
CA THR A 75 8.48 14.26 11.42
C THR A 75 8.27 12.76 11.57
N VAL A 76 9.36 11.99 11.52
CA VAL A 76 9.34 10.53 11.66
C VAL A 76 10.20 10.14 12.84
N ALA A 77 9.72 9.20 13.66
CA ALA A 77 10.49 8.66 14.76
C ALA A 77 11.76 7.95 14.24
N GLY A 78 12.92 8.47 14.63
CA GLY A 78 14.23 7.96 14.26
C GLY A 78 14.54 6.55 14.73
N GLY A 79 15.21 5.76 13.89
CA GLY A 79 15.73 4.44 14.26
C GLY A 79 14.68 3.37 14.58
N VAL A 80 13.41 3.63 14.25
CA VAL A 80 12.30 2.67 14.44
C VAL A 80 11.91 2.07 13.08
N PRO A 81 11.89 0.73 12.95
CA PRO A 81 11.47 0.09 11.71
C PRO A 81 9.96 0.22 11.52
N LEU A 82 9.55 0.95 10.49
CA LEU A 82 8.19 1.03 10.00
C LEU A 82 7.89 -0.22 9.17
N ARG A 83 7.16 -1.15 9.77
CA ARG A 83 6.80 -2.44 9.14
C ARG A 83 5.54 -2.32 8.31
N GLN A 84 5.44 -3.12 7.26
CA GLN A 84 4.19 -3.30 6.56
C GLN A 84 3.13 -3.92 7.49
N SER A 85 1.88 -3.46 7.36
CA SER A 85 0.77 -3.93 8.18
C SER A 85 0.34 -5.34 7.77
N ARG A 86 0.68 -6.33 8.59
CA ARG A 86 0.19 -7.71 8.45
C ARG A 86 -1.33 -7.79 8.50
N LEU A 87 -1.96 -6.96 9.35
CA LEU A 87 -3.41 -6.87 9.45
C LEU A 87 -4.05 -6.47 8.12
N ARG A 88 -3.48 -5.50 7.39
CA ARG A 88 -4.03 -5.10 6.08
C ARG A 88 -3.98 -6.24 5.07
N MET A 89 -2.88 -7.00 5.03
CA MET A 89 -2.77 -8.17 4.15
C MET A 89 -3.69 -9.31 4.59
N ALA A 90 -3.86 -9.52 5.89
CA ALA A 90 -4.81 -10.50 6.41
C ALA A 90 -6.26 -10.13 6.08
N LEU A 91 -6.64 -8.85 6.21
CA LEU A 91 -7.97 -8.36 5.82
C LEU A 91 -8.21 -8.49 4.32
N LEU A 92 -7.19 -8.26 3.47
CA LEU A 92 -7.30 -8.48 2.03
C LEU A 92 -7.52 -9.98 1.72
N GLY A 93 -6.70 -10.86 2.30
CA GLY A 93 -6.84 -12.31 2.13
C GLY A 93 -8.20 -12.81 2.63
N GLY A 94 -8.65 -12.33 3.78
CA GLY A 94 -9.96 -12.64 4.36
C GLY A 94 -11.13 -12.14 3.50
N ALA A 95 -11.04 -10.92 2.94
CA ALA A 95 -12.05 -10.40 2.04
C ALA A 95 -12.15 -11.21 0.75
N ILE A 96 -11.00 -11.57 0.15
CA ILE A 96 -10.95 -12.44 -1.05
C ILE A 96 -11.55 -13.81 -0.73
N LEU A 97 -11.18 -14.41 0.40
CA LEU A 97 -11.71 -15.70 0.86
C LEU A 97 -13.23 -15.65 1.04
N ALA A 98 -13.75 -14.60 1.69
CA ALA A 98 -15.18 -14.44 1.96
C ALA A 98 -15.99 -14.27 0.66
N VAL A 99 -15.50 -13.45 -0.27
CA VAL A 99 -16.12 -13.30 -1.59
C VAL A 99 -16.10 -14.63 -2.35
N GLY A 100 -14.94 -15.30 -2.40
CA GLY A 100 -14.79 -16.59 -3.06
C GLY A 100 -15.71 -17.67 -2.50
N ALA A 101 -15.78 -17.78 -1.17
CA ALA A 101 -16.62 -18.76 -0.48
C ALA A 101 -18.10 -18.49 -0.74
N THR A 102 -18.52 -17.22 -0.67
CA THR A 102 -19.90 -16.84 -0.99
C THR A 102 -20.25 -17.22 -2.42
N GLN A 103 -19.35 -16.93 -3.37
CA GLN A 103 -19.58 -17.25 -4.78
C GLN A 103 -19.59 -18.76 -5.05
N ALA A 104 -18.73 -19.53 -4.40
CA ALA A 104 -18.63 -20.98 -4.57
C ALA A 104 -19.87 -21.73 -4.02
N VAL A 105 -20.44 -21.23 -2.92
CA VAL A 105 -21.61 -21.83 -2.26
C VAL A 105 -22.92 -21.36 -2.89
N PHE A 106 -23.06 -20.06 -3.15
CA PHE A 106 -24.33 -19.45 -3.53
C PHE A 106 -24.46 -19.12 -5.02
N GLY A 107 -23.39 -19.21 -5.82
CA GLY A 107 -23.43 -18.93 -7.27
C GLY A 107 -24.10 -20.01 -8.13
N GLY A 108 -24.68 -21.04 -7.49
CA GLY A 108 -24.76 -22.40 -8.03
C GLY A 108 -25.94 -22.80 -8.91
N HIS A 109 -26.60 -21.91 -9.67
CA HIS A 109 -27.65 -22.37 -10.60
C HIS A 109 -27.51 -21.89 -12.05
N ALA A 110 -26.66 -20.90 -12.35
CA ALA A 110 -26.58 -20.36 -13.72
C ALA A 110 -25.26 -20.64 -14.46
N GLN A 111 -24.10 -20.77 -13.81
CA GLN A 111 -22.81 -20.81 -14.51
C GLN A 111 -21.71 -21.56 -13.73
N ALA A 112 -21.34 -22.77 -14.16
CA ALA A 112 -20.21 -23.54 -13.60
C ALA A 112 -18.89 -22.74 -13.56
N LEU A 113 -18.72 -21.81 -14.51
CA LEU A 113 -17.59 -20.87 -14.55
C LEU A 113 -17.50 -20.00 -13.30
N LEU A 114 -18.63 -19.44 -12.84
CA LEU A 114 -18.66 -18.57 -11.66
C LEU A 114 -18.30 -19.34 -10.38
N GLN A 115 -18.71 -20.60 -10.29
CA GLN A 115 -18.35 -21.47 -9.19
C GLN A 115 -16.84 -21.80 -9.22
N GLY A 116 -16.30 -22.07 -10.41
CA GLY A 116 -14.85 -22.25 -10.60
C GLY A 116 -14.04 -21.03 -10.18
N ILE A 117 -14.49 -19.81 -10.55
CA ILE A 117 -13.88 -18.56 -10.10
C ILE A 117 -13.99 -18.43 -8.56
N GLY A 118 -15.13 -18.77 -7.98
CA GLY A 118 -15.32 -18.78 -6.52
C GLY A 118 -14.29 -19.64 -5.79
N TRP A 119 -14.11 -20.89 -6.23
CA TRP A 119 -13.10 -21.79 -5.66
C TRP A 119 -11.66 -21.31 -5.86
N LEU A 120 -11.35 -20.71 -7.02
CA LEU A 120 -10.06 -20.08 -7.24
C LEU A 120 -9.81 -18.93 -6.24
N LEU A 121 -10.80 -18.07 -6.02
CA LEU A 121 -10.72 -16.99 -5.04
C LEU A 121 -10.55 -17.53 -3.61
N VAL A 122 -11.25 -18.62 -3.25
CA VAL A 122 -11.05 -19.31 -1.96
C VAL A 122 -9.59 -19.74 -1.80
N ALA A 123 -9.04 -20.41 -2.81
CA ALA A 123 -7.65 -20.87 -2.78
C ALA A 123 -6.66 -19.70 -2.65
N VAL A 124 -6.85 -18.61 -3.41
CA VAL A 124 -6.01 -17.41 -3.34
C VAL A 124 -6.12 -16.72 -1.97
N GLY A 125 -7.33 -16.57 -1.44
CA GLY A 125 -7.57 -15.98 -0.12
C GLY A 125 -6.91 -16.79 1.00
N ALA A 126 -7.11 -18.12 0.99
CA ALA A 126 -6.49 -19.04 1.94
C ALA A 126 -4.95 -19.02 1.84
N ALA A 127 -4.39 -19.10 0.63
CA ALA A 127 -2.95 -19.03 0.41
C ALA A 127 -2.36 -17.70 0.91
N THR A 128 -3.07 -16.58 0.70
CA THR A 128 -2.66 -15.26 1.19
C THR A 128 -2.63 -15.23 2.73
N LEU A 129 -3.66 -15.76 3.39
CA LEU A 129 -3.73 -15.82 4.85
C LEU A 129 -2.62 -16.72 5.42
N LEU A 130 -2.39 -17.88 4.82
CA LEU A 130 -1.29 -18.78 5.21
C LEU A 130 0.08 -18.11 5.02
N ALA A 131 0.27 -17.38 3.92
CA ALA A 131 1.50 -16.66 3.66
C ALA A 131 1.72 -15.49 4.66
N VAL A 132 0.65 -14.81 5.11
CA VAL A 132 0.75 -13.82 6.20
C VAL A 132 1.09 -14.50 7.53
N ALA A 133 0.41 -15.61 7.87
CA ALA A 133 0.64 -16.36 9.11
C ALA A 133 2.06 -16.93 9.18
N ALA A 134 2.58 -17.44 8.07
CA ALA A 134 3.96 -17.93 7.94
C ALA A 134 5.01 -16.80 7.88
N GLY A 135 4.59 -15.53 7.87
CA GLY A 135 5.50 -14.39 7.72
C GLY A 135 6.20 -14.37 6.36
N LEU A 136 5.58 -14.88 5.30
CA LEU A 136 6.09 -14.78 3.94
C LEU A 136 5.70 -13.45 3.27
N LEU A 137 4.60 -12.83 3.75
CA LEU A 137 4.10 -11.52 3.30
C LEU A 137 4.23 -10.46 4.40
N ALA A 138 4.29 -9.19 3.98
CA ALA A 138 4.35 -8.01 4.86
C ALA A 138 5.51 -8.04 5.89
N ASN A 139 6.66 -8.56 5.48
CA ASN A 139 7.87 -8.59 6.32
C ASN A 139 8.88 -7.48 6.01
N ASP A 140 8.60 -6.68 4.99
CA ASP A 140 9.47 -5.58 4.62
C ASP A 140 9.31 -4.43 5.62
N HIS A 141 10.39 -3.69 5.85
CA HIS A 141 10.34 -2.48 6.66
C HIS A 141 11.19 -1.38 6.04
N ILE A 142 10.78 -0.14 6.34
CA ILE A 142 11.59 1.05 6.11
C ILE A 142 12.04 1.59 7.46
N GLN A 143 13.27 2.08 7.53
CA GLN A 143 13.80 2.69 8.74
C GLN A 143 14.54 3.96 8.38
N PHE A 144 14.26 5.03 9.12
CA PHE A 144 14.89 6.33 8.94
C PHE A 144 16.02 6.45 9.96
N ASP A 145 17.26 6.46 9.46
CA ASP A 145 18.47 6.57 10.26
C ASP A 145 19.20 7.88 9.95
N PRO A 146 20.05 8.41 10.86
CA PRO A 146 20.81 9.63 10.58
C PRO A 146 21.69 9.53 9.32
N ALA A 147 22.23 8.34 9.06
CA ALA A 147 23.10 8.07 7.91
C ALA A 147 22.34 7.86 6.59
N GLY A 148 21.04 7.56 6.62
CA GLY A 148 20.26 7.26 5.42
C GLY A 148 18.93 6.58 5.69
N ILE A 149 18.24 6.18 4.62
CA ILE A 149 17.06 5.34 4.69
C ILE A 149 17.44 3.88 4.44
N THR A 150 16.99 3.00 5.33
CA THR A 150 17.16 1.55 5.21
C THR A 150 15.87 0.92 4.68
N PHE A 151 15.96 0.23 3.54
CA PHE A 151 14.92 -0.63 2.98
C PHE A 151 15.28 -2.08 3.26
N ALA A 152 14.50 -2.74 4.10
CA ALA A 152 14.74 -4.13 4.44
C ALA A 152 13.68 -5.03 3.83
N GLN A 153 14.14 -6.13 3.24
CA GLN A 153 13.29 -7.15 2.62
C GLN A 153 13.75 -8.55 3.04
N ARG A 154 13.01 -9.57 2.61
CA ARG A 154 13.43 -10.96 2.78
C ARG A 154 14.73 -11.24 2.00
N GLY A 155 15.81 -11.46 2.75
CA GLY A 155 17.13 -11.83 2.22
C GLY A 155 18.19 -10.74 2.33
N GLY A 156 17.84 -9.52 2.74
CA GLY A 156 18.80 -8.47 2.98
C GLY A 156 18.19 -7.09 3.20
N LYS A 157 19.06 -6.11 3.42
CA LYS A 157 18.72 -4.70 3.59
C LYS A 157 19.55 -3.86 2.63
N ALA A 158 18.95 -2.78 2.14
CA ALA A 158 19.61 -1.76 1.36
C ALA A 158 19.59 -0.47 2.17
N ARG A 159 20.77 0.07 2.50
CA ARG A 159 20.91 1.41 3.06
C ARG A 159 21.23 2.37 1.94
N VAL A 160 20.39 3.40 1.81
CA VAL A 160 20.55 4.51 0.87
C VAL A 160 20.95 5.74 1.68
N PRO A 161 22.19 6.24 1.52
CA PRO A 161 22.59 7.51 2.12
C PRO A 161 21.65 8.63 1.69
N TRP A 162 21.35 9.59 2.58
CA TRP A 162 20.45 10.70 2.25
C TRP A 162 20.94 11.50 1.03
N ASP A 163 22.25 11.68 0.91
CA ASP A 163 22.89 12.43 -0.17
C ASP A 163 22.90 11.66 -1.50
N ALA A 164 22.57 10.36 -1.47
CA ALA A 164 22.44 9.53 -2.67
C ALA A 164 21.03 9.61 -3.29
N VAL A 165 20.05 10.24 -2.63
CA VAL A 165 18.70 10.39 -3.17
C VAL A 165 18.69 11.47 -4.24
N THR A 166 18.43 11.08 -5.49
CA THR A 166 18.48 12.00 -6.65
C THR A 166 17.12 12.57 -7.01
N ARG A 167 16.04 11.83 -6.74
CA ARG A 167 14.67 12.30 -6.98
C ARG A 167 13.68 11.64 -6.03
N LEU A 168 12.76 12.44 -5.53
CA LEU A 168 11.57 11.99 -4.82
C LEU A 168 10.33 12.41 -5.61
N ALA A 169 9.35 11.51 -5.72
CA ALA A 169 8.08 11.81 -6.36
C ALA A 169 6.94 11.01 -5.73
N ARG A 170 5.71 11.47 -5.95
CA ARG A 170 4.50 10.68 -5.67
C ARG A 170 3.99 10.04 -6.94
N GLY A 171 3.41 8.87 -6.78
CA GLY A 171 2.71 8.16 -7.85
C GLY A 171 1.49 7.44 -7.32
N GLU A 172 0.76 6.79 -8.22
CA GLU A 172 -0.36 5.91 -7.89
C GLU A 172 -0.40 4.77 -8.90
N ILE A 173 -0.64 3.55 -8.44
CA ILE A 173 -0.92 2.39 -9.30
C ILE A 173 -2.18 1.70 -8.82
N SER A 174 -3.17 1.53 -9.70
CA SER A 174 -4.43 0.86 -9.36
C SER A 174 -5.07 1.41 -8.07
N SER A 175 -5.16 2.73 -7.96
CA SER A 175 -5.62 3.44 -6.75
C SER A 175 -4.75 3.25 -5.50
N ASN A 176 -3.56 2.65 -5.56
CA ASN A 176 -2.64 2.51 -4.44
C ASN A 176 -1.57 3.61 -4.48
N PRO A 177 -1.53 4.54 -3.49
CA PRO A 177 -0.60 5.65 -3.48
C PRO A 177 0.82 5.18 -3.13
N MET A 178 1.80 5.67 -3.88
CA MET A 178 3.19 5.32 -3.71
C MET A 178 4.11 6.54 -3.61
N VAL A 179 5.24 6.35 -2.94
CA VAL A 179 6.39 7.26 -3.00
C VAL A 179 7.50 6.59 -3.80
N LEU A 180 7.97 7.31 -4.81
CA LEU A 180 8.99 6.91 -5.76
C LEU A 180 10.32 7.54 -5.32
N VAL A 181 11.34 6.71 -5.09
CA VAL A 181 12.67 7.15 -4.66
C VAL A 181 13.69 6.71 -5.71
N ALA A 182 14.26 7.67 -6.42
CA ALA A 182 15.39 7.45 -7.31
C ALA A 182 16.70 7.81 -6.59
N VAL A 183 17.74 7.03 -6.83
CA VAL A 183 19.01 7.11 -6.08
C VAL A 183 20.21 6.93 -7.00
N ASP A 184 21.38 7.40 -6.58
CA ASP A 184 22.65 6.92 -7.13
C ASP A 184 22.90 5.48 -6.65
N ALA A 185 22.73 4.52 -7.56
CA ALA A 185 22.89 3.11 -7.27
C ALA A 185 24.30 2.73 -6.77
N LYS A 186 25.34 3.53 -7.08
CA LYS A 186 26.70 3.26 -6.61
C LYS A 186 26.84 3.48 -5.10
N ALA A 187 26.14 4.48 -4.57
CA ALA A 187 26.17 4.85 -3.16
C ALA A 187 25.30 3.95 -2.26
N VAL A 188 24.49 3.06 -2.85
CA VAL A 188 23.65 2.12 -2.09
C VAL A 188 24.49 0.99 -1.49
N VAL A 189 24.31 0.75 -0.19
CA VAL A 189 24.99 -0.30 0.57
C VAL A 189 24.01 -1.45 0.80
N ALA A 190 24.41 -2.67 0.45
CA ALA A 190 23.60 -3.88 0.64
C ALA A 190 24.17 -4.74 1.78
N GLU A 191 23.31 -5.20 2.67
CA GLU A 191 23.66 -6.05 3.81
C GLU A 191 22.77 -7.30 3.84
N PRO A 192 23.32 -8.52 3.75
CA PRO A 192 24.73 -8.85 3.50
C PRO A 192 25.17 -8.47 2.07
N ALA A 193 26.48 -8.41 1.81
CA ALA A 193 27.02 -8.08 0.47
C ALA A 193 26.49 -9.01 -0.64
N ALA A 194 26.20 -10.28 -0.31
CA ALA A 194 25.60 -11.26 -1.22
C ALA A 194 24.20 -10.83 -1.74
N TYR A 195 23.51 -9.91 -1.06
CA TYR A 195 22.20 -9.38 -1.51
C TYR A 195 22.33 -8.37 -2.66
N ARG A 196 23.53 -7.79 -2.89
CA ARG A 196 23.76 -6.71 -3.85
C ARG A 196 23.30 -7.03 -5.29
N PRO A 197 23.59 -8.20 -5.88
CA PRO A 197 23.15 -8.51 -7.24
C PRO A 197 21.61 -8.53 -7.34
N ARG A 198 20.95 -9.13 -6.36
CA ARG A 198 19.47 -9.17 -6.30
C ARG A 198 18.87 -7.79 -6.15
N LEU A 199 19.46 -6.96 -5.29
CA LEU A 199 19.05 -5.57 -5.10
C LEU A 199 19.15 -4.77 -6.40
N LEU A 200 20.28 -4.86 -7.13
CA LEU A 200 20.46 -4.15 -8.40
C LEU A 200 19.44 -4.59 -9.45
N THR A 201 19.13 -5.88 -9.54
CA THR A 201 18.07 -6.38 -10.42
C THR A 201 16.69 -5.84 -10.04
N GLN A 202 16.39 -5.76 -8.74
CA GLN A 202 15.13 -5.17 -8.25
C GLN A 202 15.03 -3.68 -8.57
N MET A 203 16.12 -2.92 -8.38
CA MET A 203 16.19 -1.50 -8.72
C MET A 203 16.02 -1.28 -10.21
N ALA A 204 16.71 -2.05 -11.06
CA ALA A 204 16.61 -1.95 -12.51
C ALA A 204 15.17 -2.24 -13.01
N ARG A 205 14.53 -3.28 -12.47
CA ARG A 205 13.13 -3.60 -12.78
C ARG A 205 12.17 -2.49 -12.36
N SER A 206 12.36 -1.96 -11.15
CA SER A 206 11.54 -0.85 -10.63
C SER A 206 11.72 0.41 -11.47
N ARG A 207 12.96 0.69 -11.89
CA ARG A 207 13.29 1.83 -12.74
C ARG A 207 12.64 1.72 -14.12
N GLY A 208 12.68 0.54 -14.73
CA GLY A 208 12.04 0.28 -16.02
C GLY A 208 10.51 0.38 -15.99
N GLY A 209 9.88 -0.01 -14.88
CA GLY A 209 8.41 0.01 -14.74
C GLY A 209 7.82 1.33 -14.21
N MET A 210 8.48 1.95 -13.23
CA MET A 210 7.95 3.08 -12.46
C MET A 210 8.85 4.33 -12.51
N GLY A 211 10.01 4.26 -13.16
CA GLY A 211 10.95 5.37 -13.22
C GLY A 211 11.66 5.67 -11.90
N ALA A 212 11.72 4.72 -10.96
CA ALA A 212 12.40 4.89 -9.67
C ALA A 212 13.04 3.59 -9.19
N ASP A 213 14.05 3.68 -8.33
CA ASP A 213 14.81 2.53 -7.85
C ASP A 213 14.09 1.81 -6.71
N PHE A 214 13.43 2.57 -5.83
CA PHE A 214 12.59 2.06 -4.76
C PHE A 214 11.17 2.61 -4.90
N VAL A 215 10.19 1.73 -4.72
CA VAL A 215 8.76 2.05 -4.78
C VAL A 215 8.13 1.70 -3.44
N LEU A 216 7.67 2.71 -2.72
CA LEU A 216 7.07 2.58 -1.41
C LEU A 216 5.56 2.68 -1.53
N MET A 217 4.86 1.55 -1.45
CA MET A 217 3.40 1.52 -1.32
C MET A 217 3.03 2.04 0.07
N SER A 218 2.76 3.34 0.17
CA SER A 218 2.59 4.06 1.43
C SER A 218 1.50 3.43 2.32
N GLU A 219 0.41 2.95 1.71
CA GLU A 219 -0.64 2.22 2.40
C GLU A 219 -0.17 0.90 3.01
N ALA A 220 0.86 0.24 2.49
CA ALA A 220 1.38 -0.97 3.12
C ALA A 220 1.93 -0.66 4.52
N TYR A 221 2.50 0.53 4.71
CA TYR A 221 3.07 1.01 5.98
C TYR A 221 2.07 1.77 6.86
N GLY A 222 0.84 1.98 6.37
CA GLY A 222 -0.17 2.74 7.09
C GLY A 222 0.10 4.26 7.15
N ILE A 223 0.95 4.76 6.26
CA ILE A 223 1.33 6.17 6.18
C ILE A 223 0.73 6.74 4.89
N ASP A 224 0.20 7.95 4.93
CA ASP A 224 -0.29 8.61 3.72
C ASP A 224 0.90 9.09 2.86
N ALA A 225 0.84 8.90 1.54
CA ALA A 225 1.94 9.25 0.63
C ALA A 225 2.43 10.70 0.73
N PRO A 226 1.58 11.74 0.91
CA PRO A 226 2.06 13.11 1.13
C PRO A 226 2.93 13.25 2.39
N VAL A 227 2.55 12.58 3.47
CA VAL A 227 3.27 12.60 4.75
C VAL A 227 4.63 11.90 4.59
N LEU A 228 4.65 10.73 3.96
CA LEU A 228 5.89 10.00 3.71
C LEU A 228 6.84 10.76 2.78
N LEU A 229 6.32 11.39 1.72
CA LEU A 229 7.11 12.23 0.82
C LEU A 229 7.71 13.42 1.59
N ALA A 230 6.88 14.17 2.31
CA ALA A 230 7.32 15.36 3.06
C ALA A 230 8.41 15.02 4.09
N ALA A 231 8.31 13.86 4.75
CA ALA A 231 9.34 13.37 5.65
C ALA A 231 10.66 13.09 4.92
N LEU A 232 10.62 12.39 3.77
CA LEU A 232 11.80 12.12 2.96
C LEU A 232 12.44 13.41 2.43
N GLU A 233 11.62 14.33 1.91
CA GLU A 233 12.09 15.62 1.41
C GLU A 233 12.79 16.44 2.50
N ARG A 234 12.24 16.45 3.73
CA ARG A 234 12.88 17.12 4.88
C ARG A 234 14.28 16.58 5.12
N TYR A 235 14.47 15.27 5.24
CA TYR A 235 15.78 14.72 5.58
C TYR A 235 16.79 14.75 4.43
N VAL A 236 16.31 14.76 3.18
CA VAL A 236 17.16 14.98 2.00
C VAL A 236 17.62 16.44 1.95
N THR A 237 16.72 17.41 2.14
CA THR A 237 17.02 18.85 1.96
C THR A 237 17.59 19.55 3.19
N GLN A 238 17.38 18.99 4.39
CA GLN A 238 17.83 19.59 5.67
C GLN A 238 18.72 18.62 6.44
N PRO A 239 20.04 18.60 6.18
CA PRO A 239 20.97 17.70 6.85
C PRO A 239 20.98 17.83 8.37
N SER A 240 20.75 19.03 8.91
CA SER A 240 20.67 19.28 10.36
C SER A 240 19.53 18.50 11.04
N ALA A 241 18.41 18.28 10.34
CA ALA A 241 17.26 17.54 10.84
C ALA A 241 17.53 16.02 10.96
N ARG A 242 18.61 15.50 10.35
CA ARG A 242 18.97 14.07 10.40
C ARG A 242 19.36 13.63 11.82
N SER A 243 19.76 14.57 12.68
CA SER A 243 20.07 14.29 14.09
C SER A 243 18.82 13.83 14.88
N GLU A 244 17.63 14.30 14.49
CA GLU A 244 16.34 13.86 15.04
C GLU A 244 16.06 12.37 14.78
N LEU A 245 16.73 11.78 13.78
CA LEU A 245 16.59 10.37 13.43
C LEU A 245 17.42 9.45 14.34
N ALA A 246 18.20 10.00 15.26
CA ALA A 246 18.90 9.20 16.26
C ALA A 246 17.87 8.42 17.08
N ARG A 247 18.14 7.14 17.31
CA ARG A 247 17.23 6.28 18.06
C ARG A 247 17.02 6.87 19.46
N PRO A 248 15.77 7.13 19.89
CA PRO A 248 15.54 7.65 21.23
C PRO A 248 16.08 6.65 22.27
N PRO A 249 16.69 7.14 23.37
CA PRO A 249 17.19 6.28 24.44
C PRO A 249 16.04 5.43 24.98
N LYS A 250 16.29 4.13 25.23
CA LYS A 250 15.32 3.30 25.95
C LYS A 250 15.11 3.89 27.33
N LEU A 251 13.87 4.26 27.66
CA LEU A 251 13.52 4.57 29.04
C LEU A 251 13.82 3.34 29.91
N PRO A 252 14.45 3.50 31.09
CA PRO A 252 14.60 2.41 32.04
C PRO A 252 13.20 1.92 32.42
N GLY A 253 12.98 0.62 32.25
CA GLY A 253 11.75 -0.07 32.65
C GLY A 253 11.76 -0.45 34.12
#